data_AF-A0A924JUK3-F1
#
_entry.id   AF-A0A924JUK3-F1
#
_cell.length_a   1.000
_cell.length_b   1.000
_cell.length_c   1.000
_cell.angle_alpha   90.00
_cell.angle_beta   90.00
_cell.angle_gamma   90.00
#
_symmetry.space_group_name_H-M   'P 1'
#
loop_
_entity.id
_entity.type
_entity.pdbx_description
1 polymer ?
#
loop_
_entity_poly.entity_id
_entity_poly.type
_entity_poly.pdbx_seq_one_letter_code
_entity_poly.pdbx_strand_id
1 'polypeptide(L)'
;MLAGGDVTIPGATIFGDIGAQGALTVSATPGSVHGRSDTATNGAMLDLLSAYRDLSNSDGSIDITGTDLGGLTIYPGRYHSGSTIAVTDTLTFDASNNPNAVFIIESGSSIITAVGTQMVLINGASFSNIYWVASGGTYVHAMSTFDGNIVSFGPVTVGASTTLNGRAMSVESKVTLGNSCTITRGLVSPPSTPASILKTASNFAVIAGSVVTGNHETVFGDIGAGHGIFTDAHPGTIHPLGDFPSISAANDLTGAYVNLTSLPVDVELANADLGGTTLTPGVYNKMTALTATGTVTFDAQNNSDAIFVVRMGSTLITSLGTKMVLKNGAKSANIYWLIGGAVSLGANSTFDGNILSMADITVGDHSAINGRALSENGAVALGDFCTITVG
;
A
#
# COMPACT_ATOMS: atom_id res chain seq x y z
N MET A 1 -9.52 0.06 -12.46
CA MET A 1 -10.85 -0.12 -13.10
C MET A 1 -10.94 -1.54 -13.62
N LEU A 2 -12.12 -2.14 -13.59
CA LEU A 2 -12.30 -3.53 -14.03
C LEU A 2 -13.70 -3.75 -14.63
N ALA A 3 -13.80 -4.43 -15.76
CA ALA A 3 -15.09 -4.71 -16.40
C ALA A 3 -15.19 -6.15 -16.93
N GLY A 4 -16.32 -6.80 -16.65
CA GLY A 4 -16.74 -8.03 -17.32
C GLY A 4 -17.13 -7.84 -18.78
N GLY A 5 -17.37 -6.59 -19.21
CA GLY A 5 -17.56 -6.20 -20.60
C GLY A 5 -16.49 -5.22 -21.08
N ASP A 6 -16.90 -4.27 -21.93
CA ASP A 6 -15.99 -3.29 -22.52
C ASP A 6 -15.53 -2.22 -21.52
N VAL A 7 -14.35 -1.65 -21.75
CA VAL A 7 -13.88 -0.43 -21.07
C VAL A 7 -13.66 0.67 -22.10
N THR A 8 -14.27 1.84 -21.86
CA THR A 8 -14.14 3.02 -22.72
C THR A 8 -13.67 4.24 -21.93
N ILE A 9 -12.53 4.79 -22.33
CA ILE A 9 -11.83 5.92 -21.69
C ILE A 9 -11.40 6.93 -22.79
N PRO A 10 -12.27 7.90 -23.13
CA PRO A 10 -12.06 8.87 -24.20
C PRO A 10 -11.15 10.05 -23.83
N GLY A 11 -10.69 10.14 -22.58
CA GLY A 11 -9.67 11.09 -22.13
C GLY A 11 -9.74 11.38 -20.64
N ALA A 12 -9.46 10.37 -19.81
CA ALA A 12 -9.50 10.47 -18.35
C ALA A 12 -8.11 10.23 -17.73
N THR A 13 -7.85 10.84 -16.58
CA THR A 13 -6.67 10.53 -15.76
C THR A 13 -7.03 9.43 -14.78
N ILE A 14 -6.33 8.30 -14.86
CA ILE A 14 -6.56 7.15 -13.99
C ILE A 14 -5.27 6.89 -13.25
N PHE A 15 -5.36 6.74 -11.93
CA PHE A 15 -4.25 6.26 -11.13
C PHE A 15 -4.41 4.74 -10.98
N GLY A 16 -3.65 4.01 -11.80
CA GLY A 16 -3.37 2.57 -11.82
C GLY A 16 -4.30 1.68 -12.68
N ASP A 17 -4.23 0.37 -12.48
CA ASP A 17 -4.58 -0.63 -13.51
C ASP A 17 -6.02 -0.61 -14.06
N ILE A 18 -6.10 -1.01 -15.32
CA ILE A 18 -7.31 -1.12 -16.13
C ILE A 18 -7.41 -2.55 -16.66
N GLY A 19 -8.47 -3.26 -16.30
CA GLY A 19 -8.78 -4.59 -16.82
C GLY A 19 -10.12 -4.64 -17.55
N ALA A 20 -10.22 -5.39 -18.64
CA ALA A 20 -11.48 -5.65 -19.32
C ALA A 20 -11.54 -7.06 -19.94
N GLN A 21 -12.71 -7.70 -19.79
CA GLN A 21 -13.03 -8.94 -20.52
C GLN A 21 -13.63 -8.65 -21.91
N GLY A 22 -14.03 -7.42 -22.19
CA GLY A 22 -14.48 -6.95 -23.51
C GLY A 22 -13.42 -6.15 -24.27
N ALA A 23 -13.87 -5.26 -25.16
CA ALA A 23 -13.02 -4.34 -25.89
C ALA A 23 -12.45 -3.24 -24.98
N LEU A 24 -11.20 -2.85 -25.24
CA LEU A 24 -10.53 -1.72 -24.59
C LEU A 24 -10.37 -0.57 -25.57
N THR A 25 -11.01 0.57 -25.28
CA THR A 25 -10.84 1.82 -26.01
C THR A 25 -10.30 2.87 -25.05
N VAL A 26 -8.98 3.09 -25.05
CA VAL A 26 -8.29 3.95 -24.07
C VAL A 26 -7.43 4.98 -24.78
N SER A 27 -7.60 6.26 -24.42
CA SER A 27 -6.78 7.36 -24.92
C SER A 27 -5.88 7.89 -23.80
N ALA A 28 -4.65 7.35 -23.76
CA ALA A 28 -3.52 7.66 -22.87
C ALA A 28 -3.79 7.60 -21.35
N THR A 29 -3.11 6.69 -20.64
CA THR A 29 -3.27 6.51 -19.18
C THR A 29 -1.94 6.22 -18.46
N PRO A 30 -1.74 6.74 -17.23
CA PRO A 30 -0.74 6.24 -16.30
C PRO A 30 -1.25 4.96 -15.59
N GLY A 31 -0.73 3.80 -15.95
CA GLY A 31 -1.07 2.50 -15.34
C GLY A 31 -1.01 1.35 -16.33
N SER A 32 -1.03 0.11 -15.84
CA SER A 32 -1.01 -1.09 -16.69
C SER A 32 -2.40 -1.37 -17.27
N VAL A 33 -2.45 -1.72 -18.55
CA VAL A 33 -3.69 -2.06 -19.28
C VAL A 33 -3.70 -3.54 -19.59
N HIS A 34 -4.70 -4.24 -19.09
CA HIS A 34 -4.83 -5.70 -19.17
C HIS A 34 -6.10 -6.10 -19.93
N GLY A 35 -5.96 -6.97 -20.93
CA GLY A 35 -7.08 -7.43 -21.78
C GLY A 35 -7.70 -8.76 -21.33
N ARG A 36 -8.65 -9.26 -22.13
CA ARG A 36 -9.51 -10.44 -21.89
C ARG A 36 -8.80 -11.76 -21.57
N SER A 37 -7.52 -11.90 -21.93
CA SER A 37 -6.74 -13.13 -21.73
C SER A 37 -5.62 -12.98 -20.70
N ASP A 38 -5.56 -11.84 -20.00
CA ASP A 38 -4.58 -11.57 -18.98
C ASP A 38 -4.94 -12.31 -17.67
N THR A 39 -3.96 -12.97 -17.05
CA THR A 39 -4.18 -13.73 -15.80
C THR A 39 -4.61 -12.82 -14.65
N ALA A 40 -4.10 -11.58 -14.58
CA ALA A 40 -4.48 -10.62 -13.56
C ALA A 40 -5.92 -10.13 -13.77
N THR A 41 -6.34 -9.82 -15.02
CA THR A 41 -7.75 -9.50 -15.31
C THR A 41 -8.68 -10.66 -14.91
N ASN A 42 -8.33 -11.89 -15.30
CA ASN A 42 -9.16 -13.07 -14.99
C ASN A 42 -9.26 -13.34 -13.49
N GLY A 43 -8.15 -13.25 -12.75
CA GLY A 43 -8.15 -13.36 -11.29
C GLY A 43 -8.99 -12.26 -10.64
N ALA A 44 -8.76 -11.01 -11.03
CA ALA A 44 -9.48 -9.86 -10.49
C ALA A 44 -11.00 -9.92 -10.76
N MET A 45 -11.43 -10.50 -11.89
CA MET A 45 -12.85 -10.71 -12.17
C MET A 45 -13.49 -11.75 -11.24
N LEU A 46 -12.77 -12.82 -10.90
CA LEU A 46 -13.25 -13.83 -9.93
C LEU A 46 -13.36 -13.24 -8.53
N ASP A 47 -12.36 -12.44 -8.13
CA ASP A 47 -12.35 -11.75 -6.85
C ASP A 47 -13.47 -10.70 -6.79
N LEU A 48 -13.70 -9.96 -7.88
CA LEU A 48 -14.80 -9.00 -7.98
C LEU A 48 -16.17 -9.67 -7.85
N LEU A 49 -16.37 -10.82 -8.48
CA LEU A 49 -17.62 -11.59 -8.35
C LEU A 49 -17.84 -12.07 -6.90
N SER A 50 -16.76 -12.50 -6.24
CA SER A 50 -16.81 -12.91 -4.83
C SER A 50 -17.13 -11.72 -3.92
N ALA A 51 -16.45 -10.59 -4.12
CA ALA A 51 -16.71 -9.36 -3.40
C ALA A 51 -18.14 -8.85 -3.60
N TYR A 52 -18.68 -8.90 -4.83
CA TYR A 52 -20.08 -8.56 -5.09
C TYR A 52 -21.03 -9.42 -4.25
N ARG A 53 -20.81 -10.74 -4.19
CA ARG A 53 -21.64 -11.68 -3.41
C ARG A 53 -21.57 -11.42 -1.91
N ASP A 54 -20.38 -11.13 -1.38
CA ASP A 54 -20.19 -10.83 0.04
C ASP A 54 -20.86 -9.49 0.42
N LEU A 55 -20.79 -8.53 -0.50
CA LEU A 55 -21.38 -7.20 -0.31
C LEU A 55 -22.89 -7.18 -0.58
N SER A 56 -23.45 -8.06 -1.41
CA SER A 56 -24.88 -8.11 -1.76
C SER A 56 -25.73 -8.92 -0.76
N ASN A 57 -25.43 -8.78 0.54
CA ASN A 57 -26.22 -9.38 1.62
C ASN A 57 -27.03 -8.28 2.32
N SER A 58 -28.34 -8.43 2.44
CA SER A 58 -29.21 -7.46 3.10
C SER A 58 -29.40 -7.70 4.61
N ASP A 59 -28.81 -8.75 5.18
CA ASP A 59 -28.90 -9.07 6.59
C ASP A 59 -28.36 -7.92 7.46
N GLY A 60 -29.17 -7.46 8.41
CA GLY A 60 -28.82 -6.36 9.32
C GLY A 60 -28.71 -4.99 8.65
N SER A 61 -29.23 -4.83 7.43
CA SER A 61 -29.23 -3.55 6.72
C SER A 61 -30.33 -2.59 7.20
N ILE A 62 -30.03 -1.30 7.08
CA ILE A 62 -30.99 -0.20 7.22
C ILE A 62 -31.71 -0.05 5.88
N ASP A 63 -33.03 -0.22 5.88
CA ASP A 63 -33.84 -0.02 4.67
C ASP A 63 -33.94 1.49 4.33
N ILE A 64 -33.52 1.84 3.12
CA ILE A 64 -33.55 3.18 2.55
C ILE A 64 -34.36 3.22 1.25
N THR A 65 -35.23 2.23 1.02
CA THR A 65 -36.08 2.16 -0.19
C THR A 65 -36.90 3.45 -0.35
N GLY A 66 -36.81 4.06 -1.54
CA GLY A 66 -37.49 5.32 -1.86
C GLY A 66 -36.85 6.58 -1.25
N THR A 67 -35.71 6.45 -0.57
CA THR A 67 -34.97 7.58 0.01
C THR A 67 -33.94 8.09 -1.00
N ASP A 68 -33.96 9.39 -1.24
CA ASP A 68 -32.84 10.10 -1.88
C ASP A 68 -31.79 10.42 -0.82
N LEU A 69 -30.54 10.04 -1.07
CA LEU A 69 -29.44 10.29 -0.14
C LEU A 69 -28.87 11.71 -0.25
N GLY A 70 -29.28 12.48 -1.27
CA GLY A 70 -28.89 13.87 -1.42
C GLY A 70 -29.28 14.72 -0.20
N GLY A 71 -28.32 15.48 0.33
CA GLY A 71 -28.49 16.35 1.50
C GLY A 71 -28.38 15.63 2.85
N LEU A 72 -28.22 14.31 2.87
CA LEU A 72 -28.13 13.54 4.10
C LEU A 72 -26.71 13.48 4.66
N THR A 73 -26.62 13.27 5.97
CA THR A 73 -25.43 12.73 6.63
C THR A 73 -25.74 11.29 7.05
N ILE A 74 -24.93 10.35 6.62
CA ILE A 74 -25.07 8.93 6.96
C ILE A 74 -23.89 8.47 7.82
N TYR A 75 -24.14 7.43 8.62
CA TYR A 75 -23.22 6.90 9.63
C TYR A 75 -22.76 5.49 9.24
N PRO A 76 -21.76 4.91 9.92
CA PRO A 76 -21.21 3.61 9.52
C PRO A 76 -22.28 2.54 9.62
N GLY A 77 -22.38 1.70 8.59
CA GLY A 77 -23.43 0.70 8.52
C GLY A 77 -23.69 0.17 7.11
N ARG A 78 -24.64 -0.76 7.05
CA ARG A 78 -25.14 -1.34 5.82
C ARG A 78 -26.52 -0.75 5.51
N TYR A 79 -26.69 -0.28 4.29
CA TYR A 79 -27.90 0.35 3.79
C TYR A 79 -28.39 -0.43 2.57
N HIS A 80 -29.69 -0.71 2.50
CA HIS A 80 -30.28 -1.47 1.42
C HIS A 80 -31.52 -0.76 0.87
N SER A 81 -31.65 -0.70 -0.46
CA SER A 81 -32.87 -0.32 -1.15
C SER A 81 -33.23 -1.38 -2.18
N GLY A 82 -34.47 -1.86 -2.15
CA GLY A 82 -34.99 -2.74 -3.20
C GLY A 82 -35.22 -2.03 -4.56
N SER A 83 -34.99 -0.72 -4.60
CA SER A 83 -35.22 0.17 -5.74
C SER A 83 -33.98 1.02 -6.05
N THR A 84 -34.05 1.84 -7.09
CA THR A 84 -32.96 2.77 -7.43
C THR A 84 -32.66 3.72 -6.27
N ILE A 85 -31.37 3.87 -5.93
CA ILE A 85 -30.88 4.87 -4.99
C ILE A 85 -30.51 6.13 -5.78
N ALA A 86 -31.08 7.26 -5.39
CA ALA A 86 -30.71 8.56 -5.91
C ALA A 86 -29.76 9.29 -4.93
N VAL A 87 -28.85 10.09 -5.48
CA VAL A 87 -28.02 11.05 -4.71
C VAL A 87 -28.09 12.40 -5.43
N THR A 88 -29.11 13.21 -5.15
CA THR A 88 -29.38 14.42 -5.94
C THR A 88 -28.71 15.70 -5.45
N ASP A 89 -28.11 15.66 -4.26
CA ASP A 89 -27.37 16.77 -3.64
C ASP A 89 -26.17 16.20 -2.86
N THR A 90 -25.55 17.01 -2.01
CA THR A 90 -24.37 16.66 -1.22
C THR A 90 -24.67 15.52 -0.26
N LEU A 91 -23.88 14.44 -0.31
CA LEU A 91 -23.97 13.34 0.66
C LEU A 91 -22.76 13.37 1.59
N THR A 92 -23.02 13.40 2.90
CA THR A 92 -21.97 13.41 3.92
C THR A 92 -21.84 12.03 4.58
N PHE A 93 -20.62 11.52 4.66
CA PHE A 93 -20.24 10.33 5.41
C PHE A 93 -19.59 10.74 6.72
N ASP A 94 -20.23 10.43 7.84
CA ASP A 94 -19.69 10.69 9.17
C ASP A 94 -19.23 9.38 9.83
N ALA A 95 -17.93 9.22 9.99
CA ALA A 95 -17.37 8.02 10.61
C ALA A 95 -17.42 8.02 12.15
N SER A 96 -17.99 9.05 12.78
CA SER A 96 -18.11 9.16 14.24
C SER A 96 -16.78 8.99 14.97
N ASN A 97 -15.70 9.54 14.39
CA ASN A 97 -14.31 9.43 14.85
C ASN A 97 -13.72 8.01 14.78
N ASN A 98 -14.32 7.10 14.02
CA ASN A 98 -13.77 5.77 13.76
C ASN A 98 -13.12 5.71 12.36
N PRO A 99 -11.79 5.76 12.23
CA PRO A 99 -11.12 5.68 10.93
C PRO A 99 -11.33 4.35 10.18
N ASN A 100 -11.77 3.31 10.90
CA ASN A 100 -12.10 1.99 10.33
C ASN A 100 -13.62 1.84 10.06
N ALA A 101 -14.38 2.93 10.10
CA ALA A 101 -15.80 2.93 9.77
C ALA A 101 -16.04 2.42 8.34
N VAL A 102 -17.01 1.52 8.20
CA VAL A 102 -17.40 0.92 6.92
C VAL A 102 -18.81 1.35 6.56
N PHE A 103 -19.01 1.69 5.29
CA PHE A 103 -20.29 2.05 4.72
C PHE A 103 -20.56 1.14 3.52
N ILE A 104 -21.68 0.40 3.55
CA ILE A 104 -22.12 -0.44 2.44
C ILE A 104 -23.48 0.06 2.00
N ILE A 105 -23.59 0.52 0.76
CA ILE A 105 -24.83 1.06 0.19
C ILE A 105 -25.22 0.17 -0.98
N GLU A 106 -26.29 -0.59 -0.79
CA GLU A 106 -26.76 -1.60 -1.72
C GLU A 106 -28.09 -1.18 -2.38
N SER A 107 -28.10 -1.19 -3.71
CA SER A 107 -29.28 -1.03 -4.54
C SER A 107 -29.61 -2.33 -5.26
N GLY A 108 -30.83 -2.83 -5.06
CA GLY A 108 -31.42 -3.90 -5.87
C GLY A 108 -31.71 -3.50 -7.33
N SER A 109 -31.52 -2.22 -7.66
CA SER A 109 -31.59 -1.70 -9.03
C SER A 109 -30.34 -0.85 -9.31
N SER A 110 -30.50 0.43 -9.66
CA SER A 110 -29.38 1.31 -10.00
C SER A 110 -28.99 2.23 -8.85
N ILE A 111 -27.77 2.77 -8.91
CA ILE A 111 -27.35 3.94 -8.12
C ILE A 111 -27.18 5.09 -9.12
N ILE A 112 -27.82 6.23 -8.86
CA ILE A 112 -27.82 7.37 -9.79
C ILE A 112 -27.54 8.66 -9.01
N THR A 113 -26.54 9.42 -9.45
CA THR A 113 -26.25 10.76 -8.92
C THR A 113 -26.81 11.85 -9.83
N ALA A 114 -27.07 13.05 -9.29
CA ALA A 114 -27.28 14.24 -10.11
C ALA A 114 -25.94 14.81 -10.66
N VAL A 115 -26.04 15.74 -11.60
CA VAL A 115 -24.88 16.51 -12.08
C VAL A 115 -24.38 17.39 -10.93
N GLY A 116 -23.07 17.38 -10.67
CA GLY A 116 -22.49 18.22 -9.62
C GLY A 116 -22.70 17.69 -8.20
N THR A 117 -23.13 16.44 -8.03
CA THR A 117 -23.21 15.80 -6.71
C THR A 117 -21.85 15.84 -6.03
N GLN A 118 -21.81 16.26 -4.76
CA GLN A 118 -20.60 16.27 -3.95
C GLN A 118 -20.69 15.24 -2.82
N MET A 119 -19.63 14.48 -2.61
CA MET A 119 -19.48 13.65 -1.42
C MET A 119 -18.50 14.31 -0.45
N VAL A 120 -18.84 14.26 0.84
CA VAL A 120 -18.05 14.87 1.92
C VAL A 120 -17.76 13.82 2.97
N LEU A 121 -16.49 13.65 3.31
CA LEU A 121 -16.03 12.72 4.34
C LEU A 121 -15.64 13.51 5.59
N ILE A 122 -16.23 13.18 6.74
CA ILE A 122 -15.93 13.85 8.01
C ILE A 122 -15.62 12.84 9.11
N ASN A 123 -15.01 13.34 10.19
CA ASN A 123 -14.76 12.60 11.44
C ASN A 123 -14.10 11.22 11.24
N GLY A 124 -13.11 11.15 10.33
CA GLY A 124 -12.35 9.93 10.05
C GLY A 124 -12.90 9.06 8.91
N ALA A 125 -13.94 9.49 8.20
CA ALA A 125 -14.46 8.73 7.06
C ALA A 125 -13.41 8.65 5.94
N SER A 126 -13.30 7.46 5.35
CA SER A 126 -12.35 7.16 4.28
C SER A 126 -13.09 6.51 3.12
N PHE A 127 -12.91 7.04 1.91
CA PHE A 127 -13.54 6.48 0.70
C PHE A 127 -13.10 5.04 0.43
N SER A 128 -11.95 4.60 0.95
CA SER A 128 -11.50 3.20 0.85
C SER A 128 -12.43 2.22 1.56
N ASN A 129 -13.20 2.68 2.57
CA ASN A 129 -14.15 1.88 3.34
C ASN A 129 -15.62 2.13 2.94
N ILE A 130 -15.86 2.82 1.82
CA ILE A 130 -17.20 3.03 1.26
C ILE A 130 -17.38 2.08 0.08
N TYR A 131 -18.48 1.33 0.07
CA TYR A 131 -18.82 0.36 -0.95
C TYR A 131 -20.21 0.67 -1.51
N TRP A 132 -20.27 0.85 -2.83
CA TRP A 132 -21.49 1.11 -3.59
C TRP A 132 -21.82 -0.11 -4.43
N VAL A 133 -22.88 -0.81 -4.06
CA VAL A 133 -23.27 -2.09 -4.66
C VAL A 133 -24.56 -1.89 -5.45
N ALA A 134 -24.56 -2.23 -6.74
CA ALA A 134 -25.76 -2.07 -7.58
C ALA A 134 -25.97 -3.29 -8.47
N SER A 135 -27.17 -3.85 -8.46
CA SER A 135 -27.53 -4.94 -9.37
C SER A 135 -27.76 -4.45 -10.81
N GLY A 136 -28.37 -3.29 -10.99
CA GLY A 136 -28.76 -2.71 -12.28
C GLY A 136 -27.70 -1.81 -12.93
N GLY A 137 -26.78 -1.24 -12.15
CA GLY A 137 -25.70 -0.37 -12.62
C GLY A 137 -25.52 0.88 -11.78
N THR A 138 -24.38 1.55 -11.96
CA THR A 138 -24.06 2.79 -11.23
C THR A 138 -23.75 3.90 -12.23
N TYR A 139 -24.45 5.02 -12.08
CA TYR A 139 -24.42 6.17 -12.98
C TYR A 139 -24.02 7.42 -12.20
N VAL A 140 -22.72 7.71 -12.22
CA VAL A 140 -22.17 8.96 -11.68
C VAL A 140 -22.27 10.01 -12.78
N HIS A 141 -23.02 11.08 -12.56
CA HIS A 141 -23.20 12.15 -13.54
C HIS A 141 -21.99 13.09 -13.55
N ALA A 142 -21.97 14.00 -14.54
CA ALA A 142 -20.84 14.89 -14.78
C ALA A 142 -20.61 15.90 -13.64
N MET A 143 -19.38 16.41 -13.55
CA MET A 143 -18.96 17.43 -12.58
C MET A 143 -19.12 17.04 -11.10
N SER A 144 -19.25 15.73 -10.81
CA SER A 144 -19.46 15.24 -9.46
C SER A 144 -18.13 14.95 -8.75
N THR A 145 -18.14 14.96 -7.41
CA THR A 145 -17.15 14.27 -6.59
C THR A 145 -17.81 13.05 -5.96
N PHE A 146 -17.24 11.87 -6.22
CA PHE A 146 -17.79 10.60 -5.77
C PHE A 146 -16.73 9.84 -4.97
N ASP A 147 -17.06 9.45 -3.75
CA ASP A 147 -16.20 8.73 -2.83
C ASP A 147 -16.68 7.29 -2.65
N GLY A 148 -15.82 6.33 -2.98
CA GLY A 148 -16.07 4.92 -2.71
C GLY A 148 -15.70 3.94 -3.82
N ASN A 149 -15.82 2.66 -3.48
CA ASN A 149 -15.61 1.54 -4.37
C ASN A 149 -16.95 1.12 -5.00
N ILE A 150 -17.11 1.36 -6.29
CA ILE A 150 -18.26 0.91 -7.05
C ILE A 150 -18.07 -0.57 -7.43
N VAL A 151 -19.01 -1.40 -6.98
CA VAL A 151 -19.08 -2.84 -7.22
C VAL A 151 -20.45 -3.13 -7.84
N SER A 152 -20.59 -2.92 -9.14
CA SER A 152 -21.87 -3.09 -9.84
C SER A 152 -21.92 -4.42 -10.59
N PHE A 153 -23.06 -5.08 -10.58
CA PHE A 153 -23.31 -6.19 -11.49
C PHE A 153 -23.56 -5.69 -12.92
N GLY A 154 -24.38 -4.63 -13.02
CA GLY A 154 -24.64 -3.87 -14.25
C GLY A 154 -23.56 -2.84 -14.60
N PRO A 155 -23.80 -2.01 -15.64
CA PRO A 155 -22.80 -1.07 -16.16
C PRO A 155 -22.42 0.00 -15.14
N VAL A 156 -21.16 0.44 -15.22
CA VAL A 156 -20.69 1.63 -14.49
C VAL A 156 -20.40 2.75 -15.48
N THR A 157 -21.07 3.89 -15.30
CA THR A 157 -20.83 5.09 -16.10
C THR A 157 -20.41 6.23 -15.18
N VAL A 158 -19.31 6.91 -15.52
CA VAL A 158 -18.84 8.11 -14.83
C VAL A 158 -18.82 9.26 -15.83
N GLY A 159 -19.61 10.29 -15.57
CA GLY A 159 -19.78 11.45 -16.43
C GLY A 159 -18.53 12.33 -16.49
N ALA A 160 -18.45 13.19 -17.52
CA ALA A 160 -17.27 14.03 -17.76
C ALA A 160 -16.94 14.97 -16.59
N SER A 161 -15.65 15.30 -16.45
CA SER A 161 -15.13 16.20 -15.40
C SER A 161 -15.44 15.77 -13.97
N THR A 162 -15.74 14.48 -13.76
CA THR A 162 -16.01 13.91 -12.44
C THR A 162 -14.72 13.43 -11.79
N THR A 163 -14.60 13.62 -10.49
CA THR A 163 -13.56 12.99 -9.66
C THR A 163 -14.17 11.81 -8.90
N LEU A 164 -13.68 10.60 -9.17
CA LEU A 164 -14.01 9.40 -8.40
C LEU A 164 -12.81 9.03 -7.51
N ASN A 165 -12.95 9.21 -6.20
CA ASN A 165 -12.00 8.69 -5.21
C ASN A 165 -12.38 7.25 -4.87
N GLY A 166 -11.76 6.28 -5.54
CA GLY A 166 -12.01 4.87 -5.33
C GLY A 166 -11.84 4.03 -6.60
N ARG A 167 -12.83 3.17 -6.87
CA ARG A 167 -12.77 2.18 -7.97
C ARG A 167 -14.08 2.15 -8.74
N ALA A 168 -14.00 2.01 -10.05
CA ALA A 168 -15.12 1.69 -10.93
C ALA A 168 -14.98 0.24 -11.41
N MET A 169 -15.90 -0.63 -10.97
CA MET A 169 -15.87 -2.06 -11.26
C MET A 169 -17.26 -2.59 -11.65
N SER A 170 -17.31 -3.36 -12.73
CA SER A 170 -18.53 -3.97 -13.26
C SER A 170 -18.33 -5.48 -13.46
N VAL A 171 -19.21 -6.31 -12.87
CA VAL A 171 -19.09 -7.78 -12.88
C VAL A 171 -19.39 -8.36 -14.26
N GLU A 172 -20.48 -7.95 -14.93
CA GLU A 172 -20.89 -8.54 -16.21
C GLU A 172 -21.01 -7.54 -17.35
N SER A 173 -20.86 -6.25 -17.06
CA SER A 173 -21.12 -5.19 -18.04
C SER A 173 -19.90 -4.28 -18.26
N LYS A 174 -20.11 -3.23 -19.04
CA LYS A 174 -19.10 -2.24 -19.41
C LYS A 174 -18.83 -1.22 -18.29
N VAL A 175 -17.62 -0.67 -18.31
CA VAL A 175 -17.25 0.55 -17.57
C VAL A 175 -16.95 1.67 -18.57
N THR A 176 -17.60 2.82 -18.44
CA THR A 176 -17.45 3.98 -19.33
C THR A 176 -17.13 5.23 -18.53
N LEU A 177 -16.04 5.92 -18.89
CA LEU A 177 -15.72 7.24 -18.34
C LEU A 177 -15.98 8.34 -19.38
N GLY A 178 -16.38 9.52 -18.93
CA GLY A 178 -16.41 10.73 -19.73
C GLY A 178 -15.02 11.37 -19.87
N ASN A 179 -14.93 12.41 -20.69
CA ASN A 179 -13.70 13.20 -20.82
C ASN A 179 -13.35 13.91 -19.51
N SER A 180 -12.06 14.11 -19.27
CA SER A 180 -11.53 14.85 -18.12
C SER A 180 -11.95 14.30 -16.77
N CYS A 181 -12.38 13.03 -16.69
CA CYS A 181 -12.57 12.36 -15.41
C CYS A 181 -11.22 12.13 -14.73
N THR A 182 -11.21 12.16 -13.41
CA THR A 182 -10.08 11.70 -12.61
C THR A 182 -10.53 10.54 -11.74
N ILE A 183 -9.91 9.37 -11.91
CA ILE A 183 -10.07 8.25 -10.98
C ILE A 183 -8.84 8.22 -10.09
N THR A 184 -8.98 8.74 -8.89
CA THR A 184 -7.97 8.64 -7.84
C THR A 184 -8.21 7.33 -7.12
N ARG A 185 -7.24 6.42 -7.16
CA ARG A 185 -7.22 5.37 -6.16
C ARG A 185 -6.80 6.02 -4.85
N GLY A 186 -7.54 5.78 -3.79
CA GLY A 186 -6.83 5.57 -2.54
C GLY A 186 -5.93 4.39 -2.82
N LEU A 187 -4.65 4.56 -2.52
CA LEU A 187 -3.89 3.41 -2.09
C LEU A 187 -4.88 2.62 -1.21
N VAL A 188 -5.09 1.33 -1.49
CA VAL A 188 -5.49 0.46 -0.39
C VAL A 188 -4.65 0.94 0.78
N SER A 189 -5.26 1.24 1.93
CA SER A 189 -4.40 1.25 3.10
C SER A 189 -3.61 -0.04 2.95
N PRO A 190 -2.27 0.00 2.82
CA PRO A 190 -1.51 -1.20 3.09
C PRO A 190 -2.10 -1.70 4.41
N PRO A 191 -2.42 -3.01 4.48
CA PRO A 191 -3.30 -3.60 5.50
C PRO A 191 -3.15 -2.80 6.79
N SER A 192 -4.23 -2.13 7.22
CA SER A 192 -4.30 -1.29 8.43
C SER A 192 -3.06 -1.46 9.28
N THR A 193 -2.14 -0.46 9.33
CA THR A 193 -0.76 -0.57 9.89
C THR A 193 -0.68 -1.80 10.75
N PRO A 194 -0.16 -2.93 10.22
CA PRO A 194 -0.33 -4.17 10.94
C PRO A 194 0.31 -3.92 12.29
N ALA A 195 -0.23 -4.54 13.34
CA ALA A 195 0.67 -4.95 14.42
C ALA A 195 1.94 -5.43 13.72
N SER A 196 3.06 -4.68 13.88
CA SER A 196 4.16 -4.55 12.92
C SER A 196 4.31 -5.77 12.00
N ILE A 197 4.48 -5.63 10.68
CA ILE A 197 4.69 -6.82 9.81
C ILE A 197 5.83 -7.72 10.32
N LEU A 198 6.74 -7.13 11.09
CA LEU A 198 7.86 -7.77 11.78
C LEU A 198 7.47 -8.49 13.09
N LYS A 199 6.26 -8.29 13.61
CA LYS A 199 5.71 -8.83 14.86
C LYS A 199 6.73 -8.74 16.00
N THR A 200 7.21 -9.85 16.56
CA THR A 200 8.20 -9.81 17.65
C THR A 200 9.58 -9.31 17.21
N ALA A 201 9.94 -9.42 15.93
CA ALA A 201 11.14 -8.81 15.37
C ALA A 201 11.09 -7.27 15.36
N SER A 202 9.92 -6.66 15.57
CA SER A 202 9.82 -5.20 15.69
C SER A 202 10.54 -4.62 16.92
N ASN A 203 10.74 -5.43 17.97
CA ASN A 203 11.49 -5.01 19.16
C ASN A 203 13.01 -4.96 18.93
N PHE A 204 13.48 -5.61 17.86
CA PHE A 204 14.89 -5.73 17.55
C PHE A 204 15.34 -4.63 16.60
N ALA A 205 16.44 -3.98 16.95
CA ALA A 205 17.20 -3.13 16.04
C ALA A 205 18.08 -3.97 15.11
N VAL A 206 18.62 -5.08 15.65
CA VAL A 206 19.53 -5.97 14.94
C VAL A 206 19.16 -7.43 15.18
N ILE A 207 19.05 -8.19 14.10
CA ILE A 207 18.99 -9.67 14.14
C ILE A 207 20.05 -10.20 13.18
N ALA A 208 20.82 -11.20 13.61
CA ALA A 208 21.70 -11.95 12.72
C ALA A 208 21.43 -13.45 12.85
N GLY A 209 21.32 -14.13 11.71
CA GLY A 209 21.24 -15.59 11.65
C GLY A 209 22.50 -16.29 12.19
N SER A 210 23.65 -15.59 12.18
CA SER A 210 24.91 -16.09 12.72
C SER A 210 25.44 -15.25 13.89
N VAL A 211 26.22 -14.20 13.60
CA VAL A 211 26.92 -13.37 14.58
C VAL A 211 26.68 -11.89 14.32
N VAL A 212 26.61 -11.10 15.39
CA VAL A 212 26.72 -9.64 15.33
C VAL A 212 28.11 -9.23 15.82
N THR A 213 28.82 -8.44 15.04
CA THR A 213 30.13 -7.86 15.42
C THR A 213 30.08 -6.35 15.37
N GLY A 214 30.75 -5.68 16.29
CA GLY A 214 30.85 -4.23 16.35
C GLY A 214 31.90 -3.80 17.37
N ASN A 215 32.42 -2.59 17.21
CA ASN A 215 33.16 -1.88 18.25
C ASN A 215 32.71 -0.41 18.22
N HIS A 216 32.42 0.19 19.37
CA HIS A 216 32.03 1.60 19.51
C HIS A 216 30.76 2.02 18.76
N GLU A 217 29.80 1.13 18.55
CA GLU A 217 28.49 1.44 17.99
C GLU A 217 27.46 1.88 19.05
N THR A 218 26.33 2.43 18.59
CA THR A 218 25.17 2.70 19.44
C THR A 218 23.90 2.11 18.82
N VAL A 219 23.24 1.20 19.54
CA VAL A 219 22.01 0.53 19.06
C VAL A 219 20.86 0.81 20.01
N PHE A 220 19.82 1.48 19.53
CA PHE A 220 18.57 1.73 20.24
C PHE A 220 17.52 0.69 19.86
N GLY A 221 17.53 -0.43 20.57
CA GLY A 221 16.62 -1.57 20.40
C GLY A 221 17.33 -2.88 20.76
N ASP A 222 16.59 -3.98 20.74
CA ASP A 222 17.16 -5.29 21.09
C ASP A 222 18.08 -5.82 19.99
N ILE A 223 19.06 -6.63 20.39
CA ILE A 223 20.00 -7.31 19.50
C ILE A 223 19.82 -8.82 19.69
N GLY A 224 19.61 -9.56 18.59
CA GLY A 224 19.46 -11.02 18.63
C GLY A 224 20.44 -11.73 17.71
N ALA A 225 21.42 -12.45 18.29
CA ALA A 225 22.31 -13.41 17.61
C ALA A 225 23.28 -14.07 18.59
N GLY A 226 23.98 -15.12 18.14
CA GLY A 226 25.18 -15.62 18.82
C GLY A 226 26.22 -14.53 18.89
N HIS A 227 26.63 -14.17 20.10
CA HIS A 227 27.47 -13.01 20.38
C HIS A 227 28.76 -12.96 19.56
N GLY A 228 29.05 -11.79 18.99
CA GLY A 228 30.40 -11.20 19.01
C GLY A 228 30.59 -10.37 20.29
N ILE A 229 31.79 -9.82 20.50
CA ILE A 229 32.09 -9.00 21.68
C ILE A 229 31.44 -7.62 21.51
N PHE A 230 30.54 -7.25 22.41
CA PHE A 230 30.03 -5.88 22.56
C PHE A 230 30.77 -5.21 23.70
N THR A 231 31.57 -4.18 23.41
CA THR A 231 32.38 -3.48 24.41
C THR A 231 31.70 -2.25 25.01
N ASP A 232 30.60 -1.79 24.39
CA ASP A 232 29.97 -0.50 24.66
C ASP A 232 28.60 -0.64 25.32
N ALA A 233 28.02 0.49 25.75
CA ALA A 233 26.74 0.51 26.45
C ALA A 233 25.56 0.49 25.46
N HIS A 234 24.83 -0.62 25.42
CA HIS A 234 23.60 -0.76 24.65
C HIS A 234 22.36 -0.48 25.53
N PRO A 235 21.49 0.48 25.17
CA PRO A 235 20.27 0.75 25.93
C PRO A 235 19.17 -0.34 25.80
N GLY A 236 19.29 -1.26 24.83
CA GLY A 236 18.39 -2.40 24.63
C GLY A 236 18.89 -3.72 25.25
N THR A 237 18.13 -4.80 25.08
CA THR A 237 18.51 -6.14 25.56
C THR A 237 19.31 -6.89 24.49
N ILE A 238 20.43 -7.50 24.90
CA ILE A 238 21.19 -8.40 24.04
C ILE A 238 20.73 -9.84 24.33
N HIS A 239 20.09 -10.46 23.35
CA HIS A 239 19.55 -11.80 23.41
C HIS A 239 20.56 -12.80 22.81
N PRO A 240 20.96 -13.86 23.56
CA PRO A 240 21.91 -14.86 23.05
C PRO A 240 21.27 -15.78 22.01
N LEU A 241 22.11 -16.47 21.22
CA LEU A 241 21.63 -17.44 20.23
C LEU A 241 20.73 -18.50 20.87
N GLY A 242 19.55 -18.68 20.28
CA GLY A 242 18.63 -19.75 20.67
C GLY A 242 17.79 -19.47 21.91
N ASP A 243 17.80 -18.25 22.44
CA ASP A 243 16.80 -17.87 23.44
C ASP A 243 15.41 -17.67 22.82
N PHE A 244 14.37 -17.73 23.66
CA PHE A 244 12.99 -17.71 23.18
C PHE A 244 12.63 -16.43 22.41
N PRO A 245 13.00 -15.21 22.88
CA PRO A 245 12.79 -13.98 22.12
C PRO A 245 13.47 -13.97 20.76
N SER A 246 14.75 -14.38 20.64
CA SER A 246 15.44 -14.41 19.35
C SER A 246 14.85 -15.43 18.39
N ILE A 247 14.44 -16.60 18.88
CA ILE A 247 13.76 -17.61 18.05
C ILE A 247 12.43 -17.08 17.52
N SER A 248 11.62 -16.44 18.37
CA SER A 248 10.34 -15.85 17.95
C SER A 248 10.56 -14.75 16.90
N ALA A 249 11.53 -13.87 17.14
CA ALA A 249 11.85 -12.78 16.24
C ALA A 249 12.41 -13.27 14.90
N ALA A 250 13.27 -14.29 14.89
CA ALA A 250 13.76 -14.89 13.66
C ALA A 250 12.62 -15.51 12.82
N ASN A 251 11.70 -16.25 13.45
CA ASN A 251 10.54 -16.82 12.76
C ASN A 251 9.62 -15.73 12.19
N ASP A 252 9.37 -14.67 12.97
CA ASP A 252 8.56 -13.54 12.52
C ASP A 252 9.25 -12.73 11.41
N LEU A 253 10.58 -12.63 11.41
CA LEU A 253 11.37 -12.06 10.32
C LEU A 253 11.20 -12.87 9.03
N THR A 254 11.34 -14.19 9.08
CA THR A 254 11.06 -15.07 7.92
C THR A 254 9.64 -14.87 7.41
N GLY A 255 8.66 -14.84 8.32
CA GLY A 255 7.26 -14.57 7.98
C GLY A 255 7.06 -13.20 7.31
N ALA A 256 7.72 -12.16 7.82
CA ALA A 256 7.68 -10.82 7.24
C ALA A 256 8.29 -10.78 5.84
N TYR A 257 9.44 -11.43 5.64
CA TYR A 257 10.12 -11.51 4.34
C TYR A 257 9.23 -12.18 3.30
N VAL A 258 8.62 -13.33 3.64
CA VAL A 258 7.68 -14.05 2.76
C VAL A 258 6.44 -13.22 2.45
N ASN A 259 5.83 -12.58 3.45
CA ASN A 259 4.65 -11.74 3.28
C ASN A 259 4.91 -10.51 2.41
N LEU A 260 6.06 -9.84 2.58
CA LEU A 260 6.41 -8.68 1.78
C LEU A 260 6.80 -9.07 0.35
N THR A 261 7.41 -10.25 0.17
CA THR A 261 7.76 -10.77 -1.15
C THR A 261 6.53 -11.20 -1.96
N SER A 262 5.44 -11.61 -1.30
CA SER A 262 4.19 -12.03 -1.97
C SER A 262 3.32 -10.86 -2.45
N LEU A 263 3.64 -9.62 -2.07
CA LEU A 263 2.92 -8.46 -2.56
C LEU A 263 3.01 -8.37 -4.10
N PRO A 264 2.01 -7.83 -4.79
CA PRO A 264 2.13 -7.47 -6.20
C PRO A 264 3.26 -6.44 -6.41
N VAL A 265 3.97 -6.52 -7.53
CA VAL A 265 4.99 -5.53 -7.90
C VAL A 265 4.31 -4.38 -8.63
N ASP A 266 4.53 -3.14 -8.18
CA ASP A 266 4.01 -1.94 -8.84
C ASP A 266 5.00 -1.41 -9.89
N VAL A 267 6.31 -1.49 -9.61
CA VAL A 267 7.36 -0.90 -10.45
C VAL A 267 8.57 -1.84 -10.59
N GLU A 268 8.98 -2.11 -11.82
CA GLU A 268 10.26 -2.75 -12.13
C GLU A 268 11.37 -1.68 -12.25
N LEU A 269 12.40 -1.74 -11.39
CA LEU A 269 13.50 -0.79 -11.37
C LEU A 269 14.49 -1.06 -12.51
N ALA A 270 14.43 -0.26 -13.57
CA ALA A 270 15.38 -0.33 -14.67
C ALA A 270 16.80 0.11 -14.25
N ASN A 271 16.90 1.10 -13.35
CA ASN A 271 18.17 1.72 -12.97
C ASN A 271 19.11 0.76 -12.23
N ALA A 272 20.41 0.86 -12.49
CA ALA A 272 21.43 0.16 -11.70
C ALA A 272 21.80 0.91 -10.41
N ASP A 273 21.50 2.20 -10.34
CA ASP A 273 21.76 3.09 -9.20
C ASP A 273 20.50 3.92 -8.87
N LEU A 274 20.13 3.99 -7.58
CA LEU A 274 19.04 4.81 -7.06
C LEU A 274 19.43 6.27 -6.80
N GLY A 275 20.70 6.64 -6.96
CA GLY A 275 21.19 7.99 -6.77
C GLY A 275 20.39 9.05 -7.55
N GLY A 276 19.96 10.10 -6.86
CA GLY A 276 19.17 11.20 -7.41
C GLY A 276 17.70 10.88 -7.68
N THR A 277 17.23 9.66 -7.37
CA THR A 277 15.84 9.26 -7.61
C THR A 277 14.90 9.68 -6.49
N THR A 278 13.62 9.80 -6.83
CA THR A 278 12.52 9.93 -5.87
C THR A 278 11.57 8.76 -6.06
N LEU A 279 11.40 7.97 -5.01
CA LEU A 279 10.46 6.86 -4.93
C LEU A 279 9.17 7.34 -4.27
N THR A 280 8.03 7.08 -4.92
CA THR A 280 6.68 7.29 -4.38
C THR A 280 6.17 6.00 -3.72
N PRO A 281 5.04 6.01 -3.00
CA PRO A 281 4.57 4.81 -2.29
C PRO A 281 4.29 3.67 -3.26
N GLY A 282 4.63 2.44 -2.88
CA GLY A 282 4.46 1.25 -3.73
C GLY A 282 5.55 0.21 -3.55
N VAL A 283 5.47 -0.85 -4.35
CA VAL A 283 6.41 -1.95 -4.35
C VAL A 283 7.28 -1.99 -5.59
N TYR A 284 8.58 -1.89 -5.37
CA TYR A 284 9.63 -1.87 -6.37
C TYR A 284 10.35 -3.22 -6.42
N ASN A 285 10.67 -3.69 -7.62
CA ASN A 285 11.41 -4.93 -7.83
C ASN A 285 12.69 -4.68 -8.63
N LYS A 286 13.79 -5.35 -8.23
CA LYS A 286 15.08 -5.35 -8.91
C LYS A 286 15.71 -6.74 -8.84
N MET A 287 15.62 -7.53 -9.91
CA MET A 287 16.17 -8.90 -9.89
C MET A 287 17.70 -8.98 -9.73
N THR A 288 18.43 -7.91 -10.07
CA THR A 288 19.90 -7.86 -10.01
C THR A 288 20.41 -6.96 -8.88
N ALA A 289 21.73 -6.83 -8.74
CA ALA A 289 22.34 -5.95 -7.75
C ALA A 289 21.89 -4.50 -7.96
N LEU A 290 21.74 -3.77 -6.85
CA LEU A 290 21.34 -2.37 -6.83
C LEU A 290 22.38 -1.56 -6.08
N THR A 291 22.72 -0.41 -6.64
CA THR A 291 23.58 0.58 -5.98
C THR A 291 22.75 1.80 -5.57
N ALA A 292 23.24 2.54 -4.57
CA ALA A 292 22.72 3.86 -4.25
C ALA A 292 23.88 4.83 -3.99
N THR A 293 24.03 5.81 -4.88
CA THR A 293 25.07 6.85 -4.80
C THR A 293 24.46 8.23 -4.59
N GLY A 294 24.87 8.92 -3.53
CA GLY A 294 24.33 10.25 -3.23
C GLY A 294 22.95 10.17 -2.57
N THR A 295 21.95 10.91 -3.06
CA THR A 295 20.66 11.03 -2.38
C THR A 295 19.58 10.15 -2.99
N VAL A 296 18.86 9.38 -2.16
CA VAL A 296 17.61 8.69 -2.52
C VAL A 296 16.47 9.33 -1.75
N THR A 297 15.42 9.78 -2.43
CA THR A 297 14.28 10.43 -1.78
C THR A 297 13.07 9.48 -1.72
N PHE A 298 12.44 9.37 -0.56
CA PHE A 298 11.12 8.75 -0.39
C PHE A 298 10.09 9.85 -0.18
N ASP A 299 9.15 9.98 -1.12
CA ASP A 299 8.10 10.98 -1.07
C ASP A 299 6.75 10.30 -0.84
N ALA A 300 6.17 10.53 0.33
CA ALA A 300 4.88 9.92 0.69
C ALA A 300 3.66 10.67 0.12
N GLN A 301 3.87 11.76 -0.63
CA GLN A 301 2.80 12.50 -1.31
C GLN A 301 1.68 12.96 -0.35
N ASN A 302 2.08 13.37 0.87
CA ASN A 302 1.21 13.79 1.97
C ASN A 302 0.39 12.66 2.61
N ASN A 303 0.74 11.40 2.38
CA ASN A 303 0.16 10.25 3.06
C ASN A 303 1.11 9.69 4.11
N SER A 304 0.89 9.98 5.40
CA SER A 304 1.76 9.51 6.48
C SER A 304 1.76 7.99 6.71
N ASP A 305 0.85 7.27 6.06
CA ASP A 305 0.71 5.81 6.12
C ASP A 305 1.22 5.15 4.84
N ALA A 306 1.85 5.93 3.95
CA ALA A 306 2.53 5.43 2.76
C ALA A 306 3.56 4.37 3.12
N ILE A 307 3.51 3.24 2.41
CA ILE A 307 4.45 2.13 2.52
C ILE A 307 5.30 2.05 1.25
N PHE A 308 6.58 1.75 1.43
CA PHE A 308 7.55 1.54 0.37
C PHE A 308 8.17 0.17 0.59
N VAL A 309 8.12 -0.69 -0.43
CA VAL A 309 8.79 -1.99 -0.41
C VAL A 309 9.77 -2.01 -1.57
N VAL A 310 11.06 -2.15 -1.30
CA VAL A 310 12.10 -2.26 -2.32
C VAL A 310 12.67 -3.67 -2.26
N ARG A 311 12.31 -4.51 -3.24
CA ARG A 311 12.76 -5.89 -3.35
C ARG A 311 13.91 -6.00 -4.30
N MET A 312 14.90 -6.80 -3.93
CA MET A 312 15.99 -7.13 -4.83
C MET A 312 16.39 -8.59 -4.73
N GLY A 313 16.68 -9.19 -5.89
CA GLY A 313 17.11 -10.59 -5.98
C GLY A 313 18.59 -10.82 -5.62
N SER A 314 19.36 -9.76 -5.41
CA SER A 314 20.82 -9.82 -5.21
C SER A 314 21.27 -8.82 -4.14
N THR A 315 22.46 -8.20 -4.28
CA THR A 315 23.08 -7.32 -3.29
C THR A 315 22.59 -5.87 -3.35
N LEU A 316 22.59 -5.19 -2.19
CA LEU A 316 22.49 -3.72 -2.07
C LEU A 316 23.84 -3.15 -1.66
N ILE A 317 24.33 -2.16 -2.39
CA ILE A 317 25.54 -1.44 -2.05
C ILE A 317 25.24 0.06 -2.02
N THR A 318 25.54 0.74 -0.90
CA THR A 318 25.53 2.21 -0.87
C THR A 318 26.96 2.74 -0.93
N SER A 319 27.15 3.79 -1.72
CA SER A 319 28.43 4.52 -1.77
C SER A 319 28.67 5.29 -0.46
N LEU A 320 29.92 5.71 -0.23
CA LEU A 320 30.27 6.57 0.92
C LEU A 320 29.40 7.84 0.91
N GLY A 321 28.82 8.18 2.06
CA GLY A 321 28.04 9.40 2.22
C GLY A 321 26.66 9.37 1.57
N THR A 322 26.13 8.19 1.24
CA THR A 322 24.77 8.08 0.68
C THR A 322 23.73 8.54 1.71
N LYS A 323 22.71 9.26 1.25
CA LYS A 323 21.67 9.84 2.10
C LYS A 323 20.29 9.45 1.63
N MET A 324 19.52 8.84 2.51
CA MET A 324 18.07 8.72 2.35
C MET A 324 17.39 9.96 2.91
N VAL A 325 16.35 10.43 2.22
CA VAL A 325 15.59 11.62 2.59
C VAL A 325 14.10 11.31 2.53
N LEU A 326 13.40 11.54 3.64
CA LEU A 326 11.96 11.36 3.76
C LEU A 326 11.25 12.69 3.50
N LYS A 327 10.23 12.69 2.63
CA LYS A 327 9.42 13.87 2.30
C LYS A 327 7.93 13.62 2.45
N ASN A 328 7.20 14.72 2.65
CA ASN A 328 5.74 14.79 2.60
C ASN A 328 5.04 13.69 3.41
N GLY A 329 5.53 13.43 4.62
CA GLY A 329 4.95 12.45 5.54
C GLY A 329 5.56 11.05 5.50
N ALA A 330 6.60 10.79 4.69
CA ALA A 330 7.26 9.50 4.66
C ALA A 330 7.90 9.19 6.03
N LYS A 331 7.75 7.94 6.48
CA LYS A 331 8.28 7.44 7.75
C LYS A 331 9.21 6.26 7.47
N SER A 332 10.38 6.22 8.11
CA SER A 332 11.33 5.11 7.98
C SER A 332 10.72 3.77 8.41
N ALA A 333 9.87 3.76 9.43
CA ALA A 333 9.11 2.58 9.86
C ALA A 333 8.27 1.92 8.74
N ASN A 334 7.91 2.69 7.72
CA ASN A 334 7.10 2.25 6.59
C ASN A 334 7.91 1.89 5.33
N ILE A 335 9.24 1.91 5.42
CA ILE A 335 10.14 1.54 4.33
C ILE A 335 10.71 0.16 4.62
N TYR A 336 10.56 -0.78 3.68
CA TYR A 336 11.06 -2.14 3.79
C TYR A 336 11.97 -2.45 2.61
N TRP A 337 13.18 -2.89 2.92
CA TRP A 337 14.15 -3.35 1.95
C TRP A 337 14.23 -4.86 2.06
N LEU A 338 13.84 -5.59 1.01
CA LEU A 338 13.97 -7.05 0.92
C LEU A 338 15.16 -7.38 0.03
N ILE A 339 16.18 -8.00 0.60
CA ILE A 339 17.45 -8.26 -0.09
C ILE A 339 17.71 -9.76 -0.14
N GLY A 340 17.68 -10.33 -1.34
CA GLY A 340 18.00 -11.74 -1.57
C GLY A 340 19.49 -12.09 -1.40
N GLY A 341 20.37 -11.09 -1.34
CA GLY A 341 21.81 -11.24 -1.10
C GLY A 341 22.33 -10.42 0.08
N ALA A 342 23.60 -10.03 0.02
CA ALA A 342 24.25 -9.24 1.06
C ALA A 342 23.96 -7.73 0.92
N VAL A 343 24.06 -7.00 2.04
CA VAL A 343 23.96 -5.54 2.11
C VAL A 343 25.30 -4.97 2.56
N SER A 344 25.79 -3.95 1.84
CA SER A 344 26.98 -3.19 2.23
C SER A 344 26.66 -1.70 2.23
N LEU A 345 26.66 -1.08 3.41
CA LEU A 345 26.47 0.35 3.56
C LEU A 345 27.83 1.05 3.61
N GLY A 346 28.08 1.99 2.69
CA GLY A 346 29.28 2.81 2.71
C GLY A 346 29.34 3.69 3.96
N ALA A 347 30.53 4.01 4.44
CA ALA A 347 30.72 4.86 5.61
C ALA A 347 30.02 6.23 5.47
N ASN A 348 29.71 6.87 6.60
CA ASN A 348 29.03 8.16 6.67
C ASN A 348 27.65 8.21 5.98
N SER A 349 26.98 7.07 5.82
CA SER A 349 25.67 7.02 5.17
C SER A 349 24.53 7.24 6.16
N THR A 350 23.41 7.81 5.70
CA THR A 350 22.14 7.82 6.42
C THR A 350 21.13 6.97 5.68
N PHE A 351 20.65 5.92 6.32
CA PHE A 351 19.77 4.91 5.73
C PHE A 351 18.43 4.90 6.46
N ASP A 352 17.32 5.01 5.74
CA ASP A 352 15.97 4.97 6.29
C ASP A 352 15.26 3.67 5.86
N GLY A 353 14.78 2.90 6.84
CA GLY A 353 13.98 1.72 6.62
C GLY A 353 14.43 0.46 7.35
N ASN A 354 13.61 -0.56 7.22
CA ASN A 354 13.84 -1.90 7.78
C ASN A 354 14.52 -2.76 6.72
N ILE A 355 15.76 -3.17 6.98
CA ILE A 355 16.54 -4.05 6.12
C ILE A 355 16.22 -5.50 6.51
N LEU A 356 15.68 -6.28 5.58
CA LEU A 356 15.46 -7.72 5.71
C LEU A 356 16.30 -8.41 4.64
N SER A 357 17.43 -9.00 5.05
CA SER A 357 18.41 -9.63 4.16
C SER A 357 18.50 -11.14 4.38
N MET A 358 18.61 -11.89 3.28
CA MET A 358 18.87 -13.33 3.33
C MET A 358 20.33 -13.68 3.68
N ALA A 359 21.25 -12.71 3.64
CA ALA A 359 22.69 -12.91 3.83
C ALA A 359 23.29 -11.78 4.70
N ASP A 360 24.60 -11.57 4.61
CA ASP A 360 25.32 -10.65 5.50
C ASP A 360 24.90 -9.19 5.32
N ILE A 361 24.89 -8.44 6.43
CA ILE A 361 24.72 -6.98 6.44
C ILE A 361 26.01 -6.36 7.01
N THR A 362 26.63 -5.45 6.26
CA THR A 362 27.77 -4.66 6.72
C THR A 362 27.38 -3.19 6.76
N VAL A 363 27.51 -2.55 7.93
CA VAL A 363 27.27 -1.12 8.14
C VAL A 363 28.60 -0.41 8.25
N GLY A 364 28.91 0.50 7.33
CA GLY A 364 30.16 1.24 7.37
C GLY A 364 30.23 2.26 8.52
N ASP A 365 31.45 2.61 8.92
CA ASP A 365 31.73 3.52 10.03
C ASP A 365 30.95 4.84 9.94
N HIS A 366 30.58 5.39 11.09
CA HIS A 366 29.85 6.66 11.24
C HIS A 366 28.50 6.71 10.49
N SER A 367 27.97 5.57 10.05
CA SER A 367 26.67 5.52 9.39
C SER A 367 25.53 5.48 10.40
N ALA A 368 24.36 5.98 10.00
CA ALA A 368 23.15 5.93 10.79
C ALA A 368 22.04 5.17 10.05
N ILE A 369 21.42 4.20 10.72
CA ILE A 369 20.19 3.54 10.26
C ILE A 369 19.03 4.02 11.13
N ASN A 370 18.05 4.67 10.51
CA ASN A 370 16.74 4.91 11.11
C ASN A 370 15.82 3.76 10.67
N GLY A 371 15.75 2.72 11.49
CA GLY A 371 15.08 1.47 11.17
C GLY A 371 15.80 0.28 11.79
N ARG A 372 16.03 -0.77 11.00
CA ARG A 372 16.50 -2.08 11.51
C ARG A 372 17.46 -2.75 10.53
N ALA A 373 18.39 -3.55 11.05
CA ALA A 373 19.30 -4.41 10.30
C ALA A 373 19.03 -5.89 10.63
N LEU A 374 18.20 -6.56 9.83
CA LEU A 374 17.71 -7.90 10.10
C LEU A 374 18.23 -8.87 9.03
N SER A 375 19.18 -9.73 9.41
CA SER A 375 19.76 -10.77 8.56
C SER A 375 19.23 -12.15 8.97
N GLU A 376 18.63 -12.87 8.03
CA GLU A 376 18.00 -14.18 8.29
C GLU A 376 19.04 -15.29 8.46
N ASN A 377 20.08 -15.33 7.62
CA ASN A 377 21.10 -16.40 7.65
C ASN A 377 22.53 -15.89 7.86
N GLY A 378 22.76 -14.59 7.69
CA GLY A 378 24.09 -13.99 7.64
C GLY A 378 24.55 -13.40 8.97
N ALA A 379 25.72 -12.79 8.92
CA ALA A 379 26.25 -11.96 9.99
C ALA A 379 25.79 -10.50 9.84
N VAL A 380 25.80 -9.76 10.94
CA VAL A 380 25.66 -8.30 10.92
C VAL A 380 26.93 -7.67 11.48
N ALA A 381 27.70 -7.00 10.62
CA ALA A 381 28.91 -6.29 11.01
C ALA A 381 28.62 -4.78 11.10
N LEU A 382 28.85 -4.21 12.28
CA LEU A 382 28.63 -2.82 12.63
C LEU A 382 29.97 -2.08 12.67
N GLY A 383 30.09 -1.03 11.86
CA GLY A 383 31.27 -0.18 11.82
C GLY A 383 31.36 0.75 13.03
N ASP A 384 32.55 1.31 13.23
CA ASP A 384 32.85 2.17 14.37
C ASP A 384 31.96 3.43 14.36
N PHE A 385 31.43 3.81 15.53
CA PHE A 385 30.57 4.98 15.71
C PHE A 385 29.28 4.95 14.86
N CYS A 386 28.89 3.80 14.34
CA CYS A 386 27.59 3.68 13.68
C CYS A 386 26.45 3.76 14.69
N THR A 387 25.27 4.21 14.25
CA THR A 387 24.07 4.27 15.09
C THR A 387 22.91 3.56 14.41
N ILE A 388 22.18 2.72 15.15
CA ILE A 388 20.92 2.13 14.70
C ILE A 388 19.82 2.55 15.65
N THR A 389 18.75 3.16 15.12
CA THR A 389 17.59 3.59 15.91
C THR A 389 16.33 2.97 15.35
N VAL A 390 15.61 2.20 16.16
CA VAL A 390 14.29 1.68 15.79
C VAL A 390 13.33 2.85 15.56
N GLY A 391 12.84 2.98 14.32
CA GLY A 391 11.88 4.00 13.88
C GLY A 391 10.43 3.64 14.07
#